data_AF-A0AAV4CBV4-F1
#
_entry.id   AF-A0AAV4CBV4-F1
#
_cell.length_a   1.000
_cell.length_b   1.000
_cell.length_c   1.000
_cell.angle_alpha   90.00
_cell.angle_beta   90.00
_cell.angle_gamma   90.00
#
_symmetry.space_group_name_H-M   'P 1'
#
loop_
_entity.id
_entity.type
_entity.pdbx_description
1 polymer ?
#
loop_
_entity_poly.entity_id
_entity_poly.type
_entity_poly.pdbx_seq_one_letter_code
_entity_poly.pdbx_strand_id
1 'polypeptide(L)'
;MHEKFCASSRAYVSAVKAALRSQTRQNAAEIFERAIDVLTIDGQTQEEEGGDGNELNSLKDRIAQIERQLQEAQNKSSFLESQLNSSMKKNVRLDAKIGNLKDTVVTFASETKDSIKELTEVSKENSANIQGLRKLQMLMKQRDQLTEVSKENSANIQGLRKLQMLMKQRDQRSDFTAKVTADKREPGIEDVQLLPGGRLLLADYGNMCVKLFDTQGQHLHTLECRSLPCRLAVLDSSSIRHTVAVTLPCCSGIDILEVNGDNMEVKNQWVVHSIFSPHLKEALVAP
;
A
#
# COMPACT_ATOMS: atom_id res chain seq x y z
N MET A 1 47.40 -13.87 -21.28
CA MET A 1 47.88 -15.19 -20.78
C MET A 1 47.94 -16.26 -21.87
N HIS A 2 46.94 -16.39 -22.74
CA HIS A 2 46.88 -17.46 -23.76
C HIS A 2 48.00 -17.41 -24.83
N GLU A 3 48.40 -16.23 -25.30
CA GLU A 3 49.52 -16.09 -26.26
C GLU A 3 50.86 -16.56 -25.67
N LYS A 4 51.09 -16.29 -24.39
CA LYS A 4 52.29 -16.76 -23.68
C LYS A 4 52.33 -18.29 -23.60
N PHE A 5 51.17 -18.94 -23.42
CA PHE A 5 51.08 -20.40 -23.38
C PHE A 5 51.31 -21.05 -24.76
N CYS A 6 50.70 -20.50 -25.82
CA CYS A 6 50.91 -20.99 -27.19
C CYS A 6 52.35 -20.75 -27.69
N ALA A 7 53.00 -19.67 -27.25
CA ALA A 7 54.41 -19.42 -27.53
C ALA A 7 55.31 -20.45 -26.80
N SER A 8 55.02 -20.73 -25.52
CA SER A 8 55.77 -21.69 -24.72
C SER A 8 55.66 -23.13 -25.26
N SER A 9 54.46 -23.55 -25.69
CA SER A 9 54.26 -24.90 -26.26
C SER A 9 54.98 -25.08 -27.60
N ARG A 10 54.95 -24.06 -28.48
CA ARG A 10 55.70 -24.08 -29.75
C ARG A 10 57.21 -24.11 -29.52
N ALA A 11 57.71 -23.34 -28.55
CA ALA A 11 59.11 -23.36 -28.17
C ALA A 11 59.54 -24.74 -27.64
N TYR A 12 58.71 -25.38 -26.80
CA TYR A 12 58.97 -26.72 -26.28
C TYR A 12 59.01 -27.79 -27.38
N VAL A 13 58.06 -27.80 -28.31
CA VAL A 13 58.05 -28.75 -29.44
C VAL A 13 59.26 -28.54 -30.36
N SER A 14 59.67 -27.29 -30.58
CA SER A 14 60.87 -26.97 -31.36
C SER A 14 62.14 -27.48 -30.66
N ALA A 15 62.24 -27.29 -29.34
CA ALA A 15 63.36 -27.77 -28.54
C ALA A 15 63.45 -29.31 -28.53
N VAL A 16 62.32 -30.01 -28.38
CA VAL A 16 62.28 -31.48 -28.43
C VAL A 16 62.70 -32.00 -29.80
N LYS A 17 62.25 -31.39 -30.90
CA LYS A 17 62.72 -31.75 -32.27
C LYS A 17 64.21 -31.53 -32.46
N ALA A 18 64.75 -30.44 -31.91
CA ALA A 18 66.19 -30.15 -31.98
C ALA A 18 67.00 -31.17 -31.17
N ALA A 19 66.55 -31.53 -29.97
CA ALA A 19 67.18 -32.53 -29.13
C ALA A 19 67.19 -33.92 -29.78
N LEU A 20 66.06 -34.35 -30.37
CA LEU A 20 65.99 -35.65 -31.06
C LEU A 20 66.98 -35.72 -32.23
N ARG A 21 67.05 -34.67 -33.06
CA ARG A 21 68.01 -34.58 -34.19
C ARG A 21 69.46 -34.61 -33.70
N SER A 22 69.74 -33.92 -32.59
CA SER A 22 71.07 -33.93 -31.97
C SER A 22 71.44 -35.34 -31.52
N GLN A 23 70.54 -36.03 -30.84
CA GLN A 23 70.78 -37.39 -30.36
C GLN A 23 70.93 -38.40 -31.50
N THR A 24 70.16 -38.28 -32.58
CA THR A 24 70.35 -39.12 -33.78
C THR A 24 71.71 -38.87 -34.43
N ARG A 25 72.17 -37.61 -34.50
CA ARG A 25 73.51 -37.27 -34.99
C ARG A 25 74.60 -37.81 -34.08
N GLN A 26 74.42 -37.74 -32.77
CA GLN A 26 75.36 -38.28 -31.79
C GLN A 26 75.47 -39.80 -31.89
N ASN A 27 74.34 -40.51 -31.96
CA ASN A 27 74.32 -41.95 -32.15
C ASN A 27 74.94 -42.35 -33.51
N ALA A 28 74.67 -41.59 -34.57
CA ALA A 28 75.29 -41.83 -35.88
C ALA A 28 76.81 -41.60 -35.84
N ALA A 29 77.26 -40.56 -35.14
CA ALA A 29 78.67 -40.28 -34.93
C ALA A 29 79.35 -41.37 -34.09
N GLU A 30 78.74 -41.85 -33.01
CA GLU A 30 79.27 -42.97 -32.21
C GLU A 30 79.37 -44.27 -33.01
N ILE A 31 78.40 -44.56 -33.89
CA ILE A 31 78.48 -45.72 -34.80
C ILE A 31 79.62 -45.53 -35.80
N PHE A 32 79.81 -44.31 -36.33
CA PHE A 32 80.89 -44.00 -37.25
C PHE A 32 82.27 -44.10 -36.59
N GLU A 33 82.43 -43.55 -35.38
CA GLU A 33 83.67 -43.66 -34.59
C GLU A 33 83.98 -45.12 -34.24
N ARG A 34 82.98 -45.92 -33.81
CA ARG A 34 83.19 -47.36 -33.60
C ARG A 34 83.52 -48.12 -34.88
N ALA A 35 83.00 -47.70 -36.03
CA ALA A 35 83.36 -48.29 -37.32
C ALA A 35 84.80 -47.92 -37.71
N ILE A 36 85.23 -46.69 -37.44
CA ILE A 36 86.62 -46.24 -37.64
C ILE A 36 87.56 -46.99 -36.69
N ASP A 37 87.25 -47.14 -35.41
CA ASP A 37 88.07 -47.90 -34.45
C ASP A 37 88.28 -49.35 -34.91
N VAL A 38 87.24 -49.98 -35.47
CA VAL A 38 87.32 -51.34 -36.02
C VAL A 38 88.21 -51.39 -37.27
N LEU A 39 88.17 -50.37 -38.13
CA LEU A 39 89.04 -50.27 -39.30
C LEU A 39 90.48 -49.87 -38.96
N THR A 40 90.71 -49.24 -37.80
CA THR A 40 92.03 -48.74 -37.38
C THR A 40 92.83 -49.82 -36.62
N ILE A 41 92.16 -50.80 -36.02
CA ILE A 41 92.81 -51.96 -35.38
C ILE A 41 93.47 -52.89 -36.41
N ASP A 42 93.01 -52.93 -37.67
CA ASP A 42 93.67 -53.67 -38.76
C ASP A 42 94.94 -52.97 -39.32
N GLY A 43 95.24 -51.75 -38.86
CA GLY A 43 96.41 -50.98 -39.31
C GLY A 43 97.73 -51.33 -38.61
N GLN A 44 97.71 -52.17 -37.56
CA GLN A 44 98.91 -52.58 -36.83
C GLN A 44 98.87 -54.05 -36.40
N THR A 45 98.78 -54.96 -37.36
CA THR A 45 99.20 -56.36 -37.14
C THR A 45 100.06 -56.82 -38.30
N GLN A 46 101.25 -57.28 -37.92
CA GLN A 46 102.25 -57.86 -38.79
C GLN A 46 101.70 -59.09 -39.53
N GLU A 47 102.28 -59.31 -40.70
CA GLU A 47 102.18 -60.49 -41.54
C GLU A 47 102.35 -61.78 -40.73
N GLU A 48 101.23 -62.43 -40.38
CA GLU A 48 101.18 -63.88 -40.15
C GLU A 48 100.05 -64.46 -41.01
N GLU A 49 100.42 -64.89 -42.22
CA GLU A 49 99.61 -65.72 -43.10
C GLU A 49 99.37 -67.08 -42.42
N GLY A 50 98.21 -67.26 -41.80
CA GLY A 50 97.89 -68.56 -41.21
C GLY A 50 96.70 -68.61 -40.26
N GLY A 51 95.60 -67.91 -40.57
CA GLY A 51 94.39 -67.87 -39.72
C GLY A 51 93.09 -67.76 -40.55
N ASP A 52 93.07 -68.39 -41.70
CA ASP A 52 92.05 -68.27 -42.74
C ASP A 52 90.70 -68.89 -42.31
N GLY A 53 89.66 -68.05 -42.20
CA GLY A 53 88.26 -68.48 -42.08
C GLY A 53 87.50 -68.01 -40.83
N ASN A 54 88.13 -67.90 -39.66
CA ASN A 54 87.41 -67.61 -38.41
C ASN A 54 87.10 -66.10 -38.22
N GLU A 55 88.02 -65.20 -38.59
CA GLU A 55 87.80 -63.74 -38.49
C GLU A 55 86.79 -63.24 -39.53
N LEU A 56 86.84 -63.77 -40.75
CA LEU A 56 85.87 -63.45 -41.80
C LEU A 56 84.44 -63.84 -41.40
N ASN A 57 84.28 -64.99 -40.72
CA ASN A 57 82.99 -65.41 -40.19
C ASN A 57 82.52 -64.50 -39.03
N SER A 58 83.41 -64.08 -38.14
CA SER A 58 83.09 -63.12 -37.08
C SER A 58 82.66 -61.75 -37.63
N LEU A 59 83.32 -61.26 -38.68
CA LEU A 59 82.96 -60.01 -39.36
C LEU A 59 81.56 -60.10 -40.01
N LYS A 60 81.26 -61.22 -40.69
CA LYS A 60 79.92 -61.46 -41.26
C LYS A 60 78.83 -61.46 -40.19
N ASP A 61 79.08 -62.10 -39.04
CA ASP A 61 78.14 -62.11 -37.92
C ASP A 61 77.90 -60.71 -37.33
N ARG A 62 78.96 -59.89 -37.21
CA ARG A 62 78.86 -58.50 -36.76
C ARG A 62 78.08 -57.63 -37.75
N ILE A 63 78.31 -57.80 -39.05
CA ILE A 63 77.53 -57.10 -40.10
C ILE A 63 76.05 -57.47 -39.99
N ALA A 64 75.72 -58.77 -39.89
CA ALA A 64 74.33 -59.22 -39.74
C ALA A 64 73.68 -58.74 -38.44
N GLN A 65 74.45 -58.56 -37.36
CA GLN A 65 73.99 -57.96 -36.12
C GLN A 65 73.71 -56.46 -36.29
N ILE A 66 74.59 -55.72 -36.97
CA ILE A 66 74.42 -54.30 -37.26
C ILE A 66 73.20 -54.07 -38.15
N GLU A 67 72.98 -54.90 -39.18
CA GLU A 67 71.80 -54.82 -40.05
C GLU A 67 70.51 -55.04 -39.26
N ARG A 68 70.48 -56.02 -38.34
CA ARG A 68 69.35 -56.25 -37.43
C ARG A 68 69.09 -55.04 -36.54
N GLN A 69 70.13 -54.46 -35.94
CA GLN A 69 70.01 -53.26 -35.10
C GLN A 69 69.53 -52.05 -35.91
N LEU A 70 70.02 -51.88 -37.14
CA LEU A 70 69.60 -50.81 -38.04
C LEU A 70 68.12 -50.96 -38.40
N GLN A 71 67.68 -52.17 -38.76
CA GLN A 71 66.28 -52.44 -39.06
C GLN A 71 65.37 -52.21 -37.84
N GLU A 72 65.81 -52.62 -36.65
CA GLU A 72 65.08 -52.36 -35.41
C GLU A 72 64.98 -50.86 -35.10
N ALA A 73 66.07 -50.11 -35.32
CA ALA A 73 66.08 -48.66 -35.16
C ALA A 73 65.15 -47.97 -36.17
N GLN A 74 65.12 -48.41 -37.42
CA GLN A 74 64.20 -47.91 -38.45
C GLN A 74 62.74 -48.19 -38.07
N ASN A 75 62.43 -49.39 -37.59
CA ASN A 75 61.09 -49.76 -37.13
C ASN A 75 60.65 -48.93 -35.90
N LYS A 76 61.56 -48.69 -34.95
CA LYS A 76 61.31 -47.79 -33.80
C LYS A 76 61.08 -46.35 -34.26
N SER A 77 61.86 -45.86 -35.22
CA SER A 77 61.71 -44.51 -35.77
C SER A 77 60.34 -44.32 -36.44
N SER A 78 59.92 -45.25 -37.30
CA SER A 78 58.63 -45.18 -37.98
C SER A 78 57.45 -45.25 -36.99
N PHE A 79 57.56 -46.08 -35.95
CA PHE A 79 56.59 -46.13 -34.87
C PHE A 79 56.49 -44.80 -34.11
N LEU A 80 57.62 -44.20 -33.73
CA LEU A 80 57.66 -42.90 -33.04
C LEU A 80 57.11 -41.77 -33.91
N GLU A 81 57.38 -41.77 -35.22
CA GLU A 81 56.80 -40.80 -36.16
C GLU A 81 55.27 -40.94 -36.25
N SER A 82 54.76 -42.17 -36.29
CA SER A 82 53.31 -42.42 -36.27
C SER A 82 52.67 -41.92 -34.97
N GLN A 83 53.29 -42.19 -33.82
CA GLN A 83 52.83 -41.66 -32.54
C GLN A 83 52.86 -40.12 -32.50
N LEU A 84 53.93 -39.50 -32.98
CA LEU A 84 54.06 -38.05 -33.05
C LEU A 84 52.98 -37.43 -33.93
N ASN A 85 52.72 -38.00 -35.10
CA ASN A 85 51.67 -37.55 -36.02
C ASN A 85 50.27 -37.71 -35.41
N SER A 86 50.01 -38.81 -34.70
CA SER A 86 48.77 -39.01 -33.95
C SER A 86 48.58 -37.95 -32.85
N SER A 87 49.65 -37.65 -32.09
CA SER A 87 49.63 -36.61 -31.06
C SER A 87 49.42 -35.21 -31.64
N MET A 88 50.06 -34.90 -32.78
CA MET A 88 49.87 -33.61 -33.46
C MET A 88 48.43 -33.43 -33.94
N LYS A 89 47.80 -34.47 -34.50
CA LYS A 89 46.38 -34.43 -34.89
C LYS A 89 45.45 -34.19 -33.69
N LYS A 90 45.75 -34.78 -32.53
CA LYS A 90 45.00 -34.53 -31.29
C LYS A 90 45.15 -33.07 -30.83
N ASN A 91 46.35 -32.51 -30.89
CA ASN A 91 46.59 -31.11 -30.50
C ASN A 91 45.84 -30.12 -31.39
N VAL A 92 45.84 -30.33 -32.72
CA VAL A 92 45.07 -29.47 -33.64
C VAL A 92 43.57 -29.51 -33.32
N ARG A 93 43.01 -30.69 -32.98
CA ARG A 93 41.61 -30.81 -32.54
C ARG A 93 41.34 -30.09 -31.22
N LEU A 94 42.29 -30.12 -30.29
CA LEU A 94 42.18 -29.40 -29.01
C LEU A 94 42.22 -27.89 -29.22
N ASP A 95 43.13 -27.39 -30.07
CA ASP A 95 43.23 -25.97 -30.40
C ASP A 95 41.93 -25.45 -31.04
N ALA A 96 41.31 -26.23 -31.94
CA ALA A 96 40.01 -25.90 -32.52
C ALA A 96 38.89 -25.84 -31.45
N LYS A 97 38.87 -26.80 -30.51
CA LYS A 97 37.90 -26.79 -29.39
C LYS A 97 38.11 -25.59 -28.47
N ILE A 98 39.37 -25.23 -28.19
CA ILE A 98 39.72 -24.05 -27.38
C ILE A 98 39.25 -22.77 -28.09
N GLY A 99 39.42 -22.69 -29.42
CA GLY A 99 38.89 -21.58 -30.23
C GLY A 99 37.37 -21.44 -30.08
N ASN A 100 36.62 -22.52 -30.32
CA ASN A 100 35.16 -22.50 -30.22
C ASN A 100 34.67 -22.14 -28.79
N LEU A 101 35.32 -22.66 -27.76
CA LEU A 101 35.03 -22.32 -26.37
C LEU A 101 35.27 -20.84 -26.08
N LYS A 102 36.35 -20.28 -26.61
CA LYS A 102 36.66 -18.86 -26.46
C LYS A 102 35.58 -17.99 -27.10
N ASP A 103 35.14 -18.33 -28.29
CA ASP A 103 34.08 -17.59 -28.98
C ASP A 103 32.76 -17.68 -28.22
N THR A 104 32.42 -18.86 -27.69
CA THR A 104 31.21 -19.05 -26.87
C THR A 104 31.25 -18.23 -25.59
N VAL A 105 32.41 -18.16 -24.91
CA VAL A 105 32.58 -17.32 -23.71
C VAL A 105 32.45 -15.84 -24.04
N VAL A 106 32.96 -15.39 -25.19
CA VAL A 106 32.81 -13.99 -25.63
C VAL A 106 31.34 -13.67 -25.91
N THR A 107 30.64 -14.54 -26.64
CA THR A 107 29.20 -14.37 -26.92
C THR A 107 28.36 -14.33 -25.64
N PHE A 108 28.60 -15.28 -24.73
CA PHE A 108 27.90 -15.31 -23.43
C PHE A 108 28.17 -14.05 -22.59
N ALA A 109 29.42 -13.55 -22.61
CA ALA A 109 29.76 -12.31 -21.91
C ALA A 109 29.07 -11.08 -22.50
N SER A 110 28.92 -11.00 -23.83
CA SER A 110 28.15 -9.92 -24.46
C SER A 110 26.67 -10.00 -24.13
N GLU A 111 26.06 -11.18 -24.23
CA GLU A 111 24.64 -11.38 -23.90
C GLU A 111 24.34 -11.03 -22.44
N THR A 112 25.20 -11.49 -21.52
CA THR A 112 25.07 -11.18 -20.08
C THR A 112 25.17 -9.68 -19.83
N LYS A 113 26.09 -8.99 -20.53
CA LYS A 113 26.25 -7.54 -20.41
C LYS A 113 24.99 -6.79 -20.88
N ASP A 114 24.39 -7.23 -21.98
CA ASP A 114 23.19 -6.62 -22.53
C ASP A 114 21.97 -6.86 -21.62
N SER A 115 21.79 -8.07 -21.09
CA SER A 115 20.75 -8.37 -20.10
C SER A 115 20.90 -7.55 -18.81
N ILE A 116 22.13 -7.37 -18.32
CA ILE A 116 22.39 -6.51 -17.15
C ILE A 116 21.98 -5.06 -17.43
N LYS A 117 22.25 -4.57 -18.65
CA LYS A 117 21.88 -3.21 -19.03
C LYS A 117 20.35 -3.04 -19.06
N GLU A 118 19.63 -3.97 -19.67
CA GLU A 118 18.17 -3.97 -19.71
C GLU A 118 17.56 -4.02 -18.30
N LEU A 119 18.03 -4.92 -17.45
CA LEU A 119 17.59 -5.00 -16.04
C LEU A 119 17.84 -3.71 -15.27
N THR A 120 18.96 -3.02 -15.56
CA THR A 120 19.29 -1.73 -14.93
C THR A 120 18.32 -0.63 -15.37
N GLU A 121 17.92 -0.61 -16.64
CA GLU A 121 16.94 0.37 -17.16
C GLU A 121 15.55 0.12 -16.56
N VAL A 122 15.08 -1.14 -16.54
CA VAL A 122 13.82 -1.53 -15.89
C VAL A 122 13.81 -1.20 -14.39
N SER A 123 14.94 -1.39 -13.70
CA SER A 123 15.07 -1.04 -12.29
C SER A 123 14.90 0.47 -12.03
N LYS A 124 15.46 1.32 -12.91
CA LYS A 124 15.31 2.79 -12.80
C LYS A 124 13.86 3.21 -13.00
N GLU A 125 13.17 2.65 -13.98
CA GLU A 125 11.74 2.91 -14.22
C GLU A 125 10.89 2.50 -13.02
N ASN A 126 11.11 1.29 -12.49
CA ASN A 126 10.40 0.81 -11.31
C ASN A 126 10.63 1.71 -10.08
N SER A 127 11.84 2.21 -9.88
CA SER A 127 12.14 3.17 -8.82
C SER A 127 11.33 4.47 -8.98
N ALA A 128 11.22 5.01 -10.20
CA ALA A 128 10.40 6.19 -10.48
C ALA A 128 8.91 5.92 -10.24
N ASN A 129 8.40 4.76 -10.65
CA ASN A 129 7.02 4.35 -10.42
C ASN A 129 6.69 4.22 -8.93
N ILE A 130 7.59 3.64 -8.12
CA ILE A 130 7.44 3.54 -6.66
C ILE A 130 7.38 4.92 -6.02
N GLN A 131 8.20 5.88 -6.48
CA GLN A 131 8.13 7.27 -5.98
C GLN A 131 6.80 7.95 -6.36
N GLY A 132 6.31 7.71 -7.58
CA GLY A 132 5.00 8.19 -8.03
C GLY A 132 3.85 7.67 -7.16
N LEU A 133 3.84 6.37 -6.85
CA LEU A 133 2.84 5.75 -5.98
C LEU A 133 2.86 6.32 -4.55
N ARG A 134 4.05 6.58 -3.99
CA ARG A 134 4.17 7.23 -2.66
C ARG A 134 3.56 8.64 -2.68
N LYS A 135 3.78 9.42 -3.74
CA LYS A 135 3.18 10.76 -3.90
C LYS A 135 1.66 10.68 -3.98
N LEU A 136 1.13 9.72 -4.74
CA LEU A 136 -0.31 9.49 -4.85
C LEU A 136 -0.94 9.14 -3.49
N GLN A 137 -0.28 8.27 -2.71
CA GLN A 137 -0.73 7.89 -1.37
C GLN A 137 -0.80 9.10 -0.42
N MET A 138 0.15 10.03 -0.49
CA MET A 138 0.11 11.27 0.30
C MET A 138 -1.07 12.17 -0.10
N LEU A 139 -1.31 12.32 -1.41
CA LEU A 139 -2.45 13.10 -1.92
C LEU A 139 -3.80 12.50 -1.49
N MET A 140 -3.93 11.17 -1.49
CA MET A 140 -5.13 10.50 -0.99
C MET A 140 -5.40 10.81 0.49
N LYS A 141 -4.36 10.78 1.34
CA LYS A 141 -4.49 11.17 2.75
C LYS A 141 -4.93 12.62 2.92
N GLN A 142 -4.37 13.54 2.12
CA GLN A 142 -4.75 14.96 2.14
C GLN A 142 -6.21 15.17 1.70
N ARG A 143 -6.67 14.46 0.67
CA ARG A 143 -8.06 14.48 0.21
C ARG A 143 -9.03 14.02 1.31
N ASP A 144 -8.67 12.95 2.02
CA ASP A 144 -9.53 12.40 3.08
C ASP A 144 -9.66 13.39 4.25
N GLN A 145 -8.55 14.05 4.63
CA GLN A 145 -8.56 15.15 5.61
C GLN A 145 -9.45 16.32 5.18
N LEU A 146 -9.35 16.75 3.92
CA LEU A 146 -10.18 17.83 3.38
C LEU A 146 -11.67 17.46 3.36
N THR A 147 -11.98 16.19 3.11
CA THR A 147 -13.36 15.68 3.12
C THR A 147 -13.98 15.79 4.50
N GLU A 148 -13.24 15.47 5.57
CA GLU A 148 -13.74 15.62 6.94
C GLU A 148 -13.95 17.08 7.33
N VAL A 149 -12.99 17.97 7.00
CA VAL A 149 -13.14 19.43 7.21
C VAL A 149 -14.38 19.97 6.47
N SER A 150 -14.65 19.48 5.27
CA SER A 150 -15.84 19.87 4.50
C SER A 150 -17.15 19.46 5.19
N LYS A 151 -17.22 18.24 5.75
CA LYS A 151 -18.38 17.78 6.52
C LYS A 151 -18.62 18.66 7.75
N GLU A 152 -17.58 18.95 8.52
CA GLU A 152 -17.67 19.82 9.69
C GLU A 152 -18.17 21.23 9.32
N ASN A 153 -17.58 21.83 8.28
CA ASN A 153 -18.02 23.13 7.79
C ASN A 153 -19.48 23.13 7.33
N SER A 154 -19.94 22.06 6.67
CA SER A 154 -21.33 21.94 6.25
C SER A 154 -22.31 21.92 7.45
N ALA A 155 -21.95 21.21 8.53
CA ALA A 155 -22.73 21.17 9.77
C ALA A 155 -22.74 22.55 10.45
N ASN A 156 -21.60 23.23 10.52
CA ASN A 156 -21.47 24.57 11.09
C ASN A 156 -22.32 25.59 10.32
N ILE A 157 -22.33 25.54 8.98
CA ILE A 157 -23.18 26.40 8.14
C ILE A 157 -24.67 26.16 8.42
N GLN A 158 -25.09 24.90 8.58
CA GLN A 158 -26.48 24.58 8.96
C GLN A 158 -26.83 25.12 10.34
N GLY A 159 -25.93 24.98 11.32
CA GLY A 159 -26.08 25.53 12.67
C GLY A 159 -26.26 27.05 12.65
N LEU A 160 -25.41 27.76 11.91
CA LEU A 160 -25.49 29.22 11.76
C LEU A 160 -26.81 29.67 11.11
N ARG A 161 -27.29 28.96 10.09
CA ARG A 161 -28.60 29.25 9.47
C ARG A 161 -29.75 29.09 10.47
N LYS A 162 -29.72 28.04 11.30
CA LYS A 162 -30.72 27.83 12.35
C LYS A 162 -30.69 28.95 13.39
N LEU A 163 -29.50 29.34 13.84
CA LEU A 163 -29.34 30.46 14.77
C LEU A 163 -29.90 31.76 14.16
N GLN A 164 -29.60 32.05 12.90
CA GLN A 164 -30.11 33.23 12.20
C GLN A 164 -31.63 33.24 12.11
N MET A 165 -32.27 32.09 11.87
CA MET A 165 -33.74 31.97 11.89
C MET A 165 -34.31 32.26 13.29
N LEU A 166 -33.71 31.70 14.34
CA LEU A 166 -34.14 31.94 15.73
C LEU A 166 -33.96 33.40 16.14
N MET A 167 -32.89 34.06 15.70
CA MET A 167 -32.70 35.50 15.94
C MET A 167 -33.79 36.33 15.25
N LYS A 168 -34.12 36.04 13.99
CA LYS A 168 -35.23 36.70 13.30
C LYS A 168 -36.57 36.48 14.00
N GLN A 169 -36.82 35.26 14.51
CA GLN A 169 -38.03 34.98 15.29
C GLN A 169 -38.05 35.75 16.62
N ARG A 170 -36.89 35.91 17.27
CA ARG A 170 -36.78 36.71 18.49
C ARG A 170 -37.09 38.17 18.23
N ASP A 171 -36.57 38.75 17.14
CA ASP A 171 -36.84 40.15 16.78
C ASP A 171 -38.30 40.37 16.34
N GLN A 172 -39.00 39.29 15.95
CA GLN A 172 -40.42 39.29 15.65
C GLN A 172 -41.32 39.03 16.87
N ARG A 173 -40.77 38.83 18.07
CA ARG A 173 -41.62 38.87 19.28
C ARG A 173 -42.20 40.28 19.38
N SER A 174 -43.49 40.40 19.10
CA SER A 174 -44.24 41.58 19.50
C SER A 174 -44.13 41.73 21.01
N ASP A 175 -44.08 42.97 21.48
CA ASP A 175 -44.20 43.31 22.90
C ASP A 175 -45.62 42.95 23.36
N PHE A 176 -45.90 41.65 23.49
CA PHE A 176 -47.15 41.15 24.02
C PHE A 176 -47.29 41.67 25.44
N THR A 177 -48.24 42.56 25.63
CA THR A 177 -48.62 43.05 26.95
C THR A 177 -49.97 42.46 27.32
N ALA A 178 -50.02 41.80 28.47
CA ALA A 178 -51.29 41.34 29.05
C ALA A 178 -52.12 42.51 29.62
N LYS A 179 -51.54 43.71 29.65
CA LYS A 179 -52.18 44.92 30.16
C LYS A 179 -53.11 45.50 29.11
N VAL A 180 -54.38 45.61 29.44
CA VAL A 180 -55.41 46.23 28.60
C VAL A 180 -55.85 47.55 29.20
N THR A 181 -56.40 48.44 28.39
CA THR A 181 -56.81 49.80 28.82
C THR A 181 -57.80 49.78 30.00
N ALA A 182 -58.58 48.71 30.15
CA ALA A 182 -59.55 48.55 31.24
C ALA A 182 -58.93 48.08 32.57
N ASP A 183 -57.64 47.72 32.59
CA ASP A 183 -57.00 47.21 33.79
C ASP A 183 -56.82 48.30 34.84
N LYS A 184 -57.23 47.96 36.07
CA LYS A 184 -57.09 48.85 37.23
C LYS A 184 -55.72 48.68 37.89
N ARG A 185 -55.01 47.59 37.61
CA ARG A 185 -53.73 47.20 38.21
C ARG A 185 -52.79 46.58 37.17
N GLU A 186 -51.50 46.49 37.49
CA GLU A 186 -50.58 45.70 36.68
C GLU A 186 -51.04 44.24 36.64
N PRO A 187 -51.06 43.60 35.46
CA PRO A 187 -51.48 42.21 35.33
C PRO A 187 -50.64 41.28 36.20
N GLY A 188 -51.30 40.48 37.02
CA GLY A 188 -50.68 39.40 37.78
C GLY A 188 -51.06 38.08 37.13
N ILE A 189 -50.32 37.64 36.12
CA ILE A 189 -50.69 36.44 35.34
C ILE A 189 -50.27 35.18 36.10
N GLU A 190 -51.24 34.41 36.57
CA GLU A 190 -51.01 33.16 37.30
C GLU A 190 -50.96 31.95 36.35
N ASP A 191 -51.69 32.01 35.24
CA ASP A 191 -51.74 30.90 34.28
C ASP A 191 -52.05 31.38 32.86
N VAL A 192 -51.57 30.61 31.88
CA VAL A 192 -51.73 30.88 30.44
C VAL A 192 -52.05 29.60 29.71
N GLN A 193 -53.14 29.61 28.96
CA GLN A 193 -53.56 28.45 28.17
C GLN A 193 -53.75 28.83 26.70
N LEU A 194 -53.04 28.14 25.80
CA LEU A 194 -53.27 28.23 24.37
C LEU A 194 -54.44 27.33 23.99
N LEU A 195 -55.49 27.91 23.41
CA LEU A 195 -56.62 27.20 22.83
C LEU A 195 -56.36 26.85 21.36
N PRO A 196 -56.99 25.79 20.83
CA PRO A 196 -57.02 25.55 19.39
C PRO A 196 -57.53 26.78 18.63
N GLY A 197 -57.03 27.00 17.42
CA GLY A 197 -57.34 28.22 16.65
C GLY A 197 -56.46 29.43 17.00
N GLY A 198 -55.44 29.27 17.84
CA GLY A 198 -54.45 30.32 18.08
C GLY A 198 -54.97 31.45 18.96
N ARG A 199 -55.73 31.10 20.00
CA ARG A 199 -56.18 32.04 21.04
C ARG A 199 -55.49 31.73 22.35
N LEU A 200 -55.23 32.76 23.14
CA LEU A 200 -54.56 32.69 24.42
C LEU A 200 -55.54 33.11 25.52
N LEU A 201 -55.71 32.27 26.52
CA LEU A 201 -56.37 32.63 27.77
C LEU A 201 -55.32 32.96 28.83
N LEU A 202 -55.51 34.08 29.52
CA LEU A 202 -54.71 34.46 30.67
C LEU A 202 -55.60 34.51 31.91
N ALA A 203 -55.17 33.87 33.00
CA ALA A 203 -55.72 34.09 34.32
C ALA A 203 -55.01 35.28 34.97
N ASP A 204 -55.64 36.46 34.96
CA ASP A 204 -55.10 37.67 35.56
C ASP A 204 -55.64 37.84 36.99
N TYR A 205 -54.85 37.34 37.94
CA TYR A 205 -55.12 37.45 39.36
C TYR A 205 -55.16 38.90 39.83
N GLY A 206 -54.26 39.75 39.30
CA GLY A 206 -54.14 41.16 39.70
C GLY A 206 -55.40 41.96 39.41
N ASN A 207 -56.07 41.66 38.31
CA ASN A 207 -57.31 42.29 37.88
C ASN A 207 -58.58 41.43 38.13
N MET A 208 -58.44 40.27 38.75
CA MET A 208 -59.51 39.29 39.05
C MET A 208 -60.34 38.90 37.81
N CYS A 209 -59.69 38.62 36.68
CA CYS A 209 -60.39 38.31 35.45
C CYS A 209 -59.66 37.28 34.61
N VAL A 210 -60.40 36.63 33.71
CA VAL A 210 -59.81 35.85 32.62
C VAL A 210 -59.85 36.70 31.36
N LYS A 211 -58.73 36.76 30.65
CA LYS A 211 -58.60 37.54 29.42
C LYS A 211 -58.35 36.61 28.24
N LEU A 212 -58.99 36.90 27.12
CA LEU A 212 -58.80 36.22 25.85
C LEU A 212 -58.04 37.14 24.91
N PHE A 213 -56.98 36.61 24.32
CA PHE A 213 -56.18 37.27 23.30
C PHE A 213 -56.08 36.37 22.06
N ASP A 214 -55.77 36.97 20.92
CA ASP A 214 -55.26 36.21 19.78
C ASP A 214 -53.75 35.96 19.90
N THR A 215 -53.20 35.17 18.97
CA THR A 215 -51.75 34.90 18.87
C THR A 215 -50.90 36.10 18.45
N GLN A 216 -51.50 37.19 17.96
CA GLN A 216 -50.79 38.43 17.65
C GLN A 216 -50.70 39.37 18.86
N GLY A 217 -51.42 39.04 19.93
CA GLY A 217 -51.47 39.82 21.15
C GLY A 217 -52.61 40.82 21.22
N GLN A 218 -53.55 40.77 20.27
CA GLN A 218 -54.75 41.57 20.31
C GLN A 218 -55.67 41.06 21.42
N HIS A 219 -56.09 41.96 22.30
CA HIS A 219 -57.11 41.68 23.30
C HIS A 219 -58.47 41.49 22.61
N LEU A 220 -59.14 40.38 22.93
CA LEU A 220 -60.44 40.02 22.37
C LEU A 220 -61.57 40.19 23.39
N HIS A 221 -61.37 39.69 24.61
CA HIS A 221 -62.41 39.70 25.64
C HIS A 221 -61.84 39.65 27.06
N THR A 222 -62.58 40.22 28.01
CA THR A 222 -62.28 40.12 29.45
C THR A 222 -63.54 39.64 30.15
N LEU A 223 -63.40 38.58 30.93
CA LEU A 223 -64.45 38.06 31.79
C LEU A 223 -64.07 38.29 33.24
N GLU A 224 -64.80 39.16 33.93
CA GLU A 224 -64.60 39.40 35.36
C GLU A 224 -64.98 38.15 36.16
N CYS A 225 -64.06 37.70 37.01
CA CYS A 225 -64.29 36.59 37.91
C CYS A 225 -64.78 37.11 39.25
N ARG A 226 -65.68 36.37 39.91
CA ARG A 226 -66.14 36.71 41.27
C ARG A 226 -65.06 36.52 42.33
N SER A 227 -64.03 35.76 41.99
CA SER A 227 -62.88 35.45 42.82
C SER A 227 -61.61 35.43 41.96
N LEU A 228 -60.47 35.23 42.60
CA LEU A 228 -59.16 35.31 41.98
C LEU A 228 -58.95 34.10 41.05
N PRO A 229 -58.80 34.27 39.73
CA PRO A 229 -58.49 33.14 38.86
C PRO A 229 -57.04 32.68 39.11
N CYS A 230 -56.81 31.37 39.28
CA CYS A 230 -55.47 30.85 39.58
C CYS A 230 -54.96 29.80 38.59
N ARG A 231 -55.82 28.92 38.09
CA ARG A 231 -55.42 27.94 37.06
C ARG A 231 -56.49 27.77 36.02
N LEU A 232 -56.06 27.56 34.79
CA LEU A 232 -56.86 27.27 33.63
C LEU A 232 -56.66 25.80 33.24
N ALA A 233 -57.75 25.10 32.95
CA ALA A 233 -57.70 23.76 32.39
C ALA A 233 -58.70 23.66 31.24
N VAL A 234 -58.25 23.24 30.06
CA VAL A 234 -59.16 22.99 28.93
C VAL A 234 -59.82 21.64 29.16
N LEU A 235 -61.15 21.62 29.29
CA LEU A 235 -61.93 20.41 29.53
C LEU A 235 -62.40 19.76 28.23
N ASP A 236 -62.79 20.60 27.25
CA ASP A 236 -63.20 20.15 25.93
C ASP A 236 -62.73 21.16 24.89
N SER A 237 -62.22 20.64 23.77
CA SER A 237 -61.70 21.43 22.67
C SER A 237 -62.31 20.99 21.35
N SER A 238 -63.60 21.25 21.16
CA SER A 238 -64.21 21.16 19.82
C SER A 238 -63.67 22.29 18.92
N SER A 239 -63.68 22.10 17.60
CA SER A 239 -63.12 23.08 16.63
C SER A 239 -63.78 24.46 16.67
N ILE A 240 -64.92 24.61 17.35
CA ILE A 240 -65.75 25.83 17.34
C ILE A 240 -65.96 26.38 18.76
N ARG A 241 -65.95 25.51 19.78
CA ARG A 241 -66.23 25.87 21.17
C ARG A 241 -65.24 25.21 22.11
N HIS A 242 -64.70 25.98 23.04
CA HIS A 242 -63.80 25.46 24.06
C HIS A 242 -64.43 25.61 25.42
N THR A 243 -64.46 24.52 26.18
CA THR A 243 -64.89 24.55 27.57
C THR A 243 -63.65 24.56 28.46
N VAL A 244 -63.52 25.60 29.28
CA VAL A 244 -62.35 25.83 30.13
C VAL A 244 -62.79 25.92 31.57
N ALA A 245 -62.20 25.10 32.42
CA ALA A 245 -62.33 25.22 33.87
C ALA A 245 -61.36 26.26 34.40
N VAL A 246 -61.87 27.17 35.22
CA VAL A 246 -61.09 28.16 35.95
C VAL A 246 -61.20 27.85 37.43
N THR A 247 -60.06 27.57 38.05
CA THR A 247 -60.01 27.30 39.49
C THR A 247 -59.88 28.59 40.27
N LEU A 248 -60.66 28.70 41.35
CA LEU A 248 -60.70 29.85 42.24
C LEU A 248 -60.16 29.44 43.62
N PRO A 249 -58.99 29.93 44.06
CA PRO A 249 -58.27 29.47 45.25
C PRO A 249 -59.03 29.78 46.55
N CYS A 250 -59.80 30.88 46.58
CA CYS A 250 -60.42 31.37 47.82
C CYS A 250 -61.85 30.86 48.03
N CYS A 251 -62.50 30.33 47.00
CA CYS A 251 -63.94 30.01 47.06
C CYS A 251 -64.25 28.52 46.94
N SER A 252 -63.23 27.64 46.90
CA SER A 252 -63.42 26.21 46.60
C SER A 252 -64.34 26.03 45.37
N GLY A 253 -64.18 26.89 44.36
CA GLY A 253 -65.08 27.00 43.23
C GLY A 253 -64.36 26.70 41.93
N ILE A 254 -65.05 26.04 41.01
CA ILE A 254 -64.62 25.93 39.62
C ILE A 254 -65.69 26.62 38.77
N ASP A 255 -65.28 27.67 38.06
CA ASP A 255 -66.11 28.28 37.04
C ASP A 255 -65.83 27.59 35.71
N ILE A 256 -66.87 27.14 35.03
CA ILE A 256 -66.78 26.57 33.68
C ILE A 256 -67.11 27.66 32.68
N LEU A 257 -66.11 28.04 31.91
CA LEU A 257 -66.20 29.02 30.84
C LEU A 257 -66.42 28.32 29.50
N GLU A 258 -67.28 28.88 28.67
CA GLU A 258 -67.37 28.53 27.25
C GLU A 258 -66.78 29.68 26.43
N VAL A 259 -65.76 29.37 25.65
CA VAL A 259 -65.12 30.29 24.71
C VAL A 259 -65.67 30.01 23.32
N ASN A 260 -66.42 30.97 22.78
CA ASN A 260 -67.10 30.89 21.50
C ASN A 260 -66.61 32.00 20.58
N GLY A 261 -65.71 31.64 19.68
CA GLY A 261 -65.05 32.66 18.88
C GLY A 261 -64.25 33.60 19.78
N ASP A 262 -64.51 34.90 19.64
CA ASP A 262 -63.78 35.96 20.34
C ASP A 262 -64.46 36.38 21.66
N ASN A 263 -65.47 35.65 22.11
CA ASN A 263 -66.22 35.92 23.34
C ASN A 263 -66.09 34.78 24.36
N MET A 264 -66.20 35.13 25.64
CA MET A 264 -66.24 34.16 26.75
C MET A 264 -67.50 34.35 27.57
N GLU A 265 -68.10 33.24 27.99
CA GLU A 265 -69.27 33.26 28.88
C GLU A 265 -69.10 32.23 30.00
N VAL A 266 -69.57 32.55 31.20
CA VAL A 266 -69.69 31.57 32.30
C VAL A 266 -70.90 30.68 32.00
N LYS A 267 -70.72 29.37 31.84
CA LYS A 267 -71.82 28.43 31.61
C LYS A 267 -72.33 27.79 32.88
N ASN A 268 -71.43 27.37 33.76
CA ASN A 268 -71.80 26.72 35.01
C ASN A 268 -70.84 27.14 36.11
N GLN A 269 -71.36 27.25 37.32
CA GLN A 269 -70.59 27.54 38.52
C GLN A 269 -70.76 26.38 39.50
N TRP A 270 -69.64 25.74 39.83
CA TRP A 270 -69.61 24.66 40.80
C TRP A 270 -69.00 25.19 42.08
N VAL A 271 -69.85 25.41 43.08
CA VAL A 271 -69.38 25.68 44.44
C VAL A 271 -69.07 24.33 45.07
N VAL A 272 -67.80 23.93 45.04
CA VAL A 272 -67.36 22.75 45.77
C VAL A 272 -67.35 23.13 47.24
N HIS A 273 -68.46 22.89 47.94
CA HIS A 273 -68.49 23.01 49.39
C HIS A 273 -67.41 22.07 49.92
N SER A 274 -66.41 22.65 50.56
CA SER A 274 -65.15 22.04 50.95
C SER A 274 -65.33 20.65 51.57
N ILE A 275 -65.20 19.63 50.73
CA ILE A 275 -64.68 18.33 51.11
C ILE A 275 -63.43 18.19 50.25
N PHE A 276 -62.31 18.74 50.72
CA PHE A 276 -61.00 18.48 50.15
C PHE A 276 -60.71 16.98 50.31
N SER A 277 -61.18 16.18 49.36
CA SER A 277 -60.67 14.83 49.15
C SER A 277 -59.37 14.97 48.34
N PRO A 278 -58.22 14.47 48.83
CA PRO A 278 -56.93 14.57 48.15
C PRO A 278 -56.90 14.01 46.72
N HIS A 279 -57.90 13.19 46.35
CA HIS A 279 -57.95 12.47 45.08
C HIS A 279 -58.33 13.32 43.86
N LEU A 280 -58.85 14.55 44.02
CA LEU A 280 -59.21 15.39 42.87
C LEU A 280 -57.99 16.05 42.18
N LYS A 281 -56.83 16.07 42.85
CA LYS A 281 -55.56 16.50 42.23
C LYS A 281 -55.06 15.54 41.15
N GLU A 282 -55.43 14.26 41.22
CA GLU A 282 -54.98 13.25 40.24
C GLU A 282 -55.85 13.23 38.97
N ALA A 283 -57.12 13.63 39.06
CA ALA A 283 -58.05 13.62 37.93
C ALA A 283 -57.85 14.79 36.92
N LEU A 284 -57.16 15.87 37.32
CA LEU A 284 -56.90 17.05 36.48
C LEU A 284 -55.49 17.06 35.86
N VAL A 285 -54.70 16.00 36.04
CA VAL A 285 -53.31 15.89 35.54
C VAL A 285 -53.15 14.75 34.51
N ALA A 286 -54.24 14.08 34.12
CA ALA A 286 -54.20 13.13 33.01
C ALA A 286 -54.30 13.90 31.67
N PRO A 287 -53.44 13.61 30.68
CA PRO A 287 -53.33 14.36 29.42
C PRO A 287 -54.57 14.25 28.53
#